data_AF-A0A5D4M192-F1
#
_entry.id   AF-A0A5D4M192-F1
#
_cell.length_a   1.000
_cell.length_b   1.000
_cell.length_c   1.000
_cell.angle_alpha   90.00
_cell.angle_beta   90.00
_cell.angle_gamma   90.00
#
_symmetry.space_group_name_H-M   'P 1'
#
loop_
_entity.id
_entity.type
_entity.pdbx_description
1 polymer ?
#
loop_
_entity_poly.entity_id
_entity_poly.type
_entity_poly.pdbx_seq_one_letter_code
_entity_poly.pdbx_strand_id
1 'polypeptide(L)'
;MKTNQNDRIQHIQKLFESHPDLFDYTKTEIFANRARGSKKVTAVLPLKNHDVHGETVLLINEKIENAHLEEYRYGWELSQRKEKMGVSTRFLTAFDKQYKPDPPYNNIETDPYHHHYEIGNKVPRTETSVETLEDVITILKDYIKSGRPYNNNDRFI
;
A
#
# COMPACT_ATOMS: atom_id res chain seq x y z
N MET A 1 -1.09 -4.75 -20.99
CA MET A 1 -1.55 -3.45 -21.51
C MET A 1 -0.42 -2.46 -21.27
N LYS A 2 -0.03 -1.64 -22.25
CA LYS A 2 1.06 -0.66 -22.03
C LYS A 2 0.57 0.37 -21.01
N THR A 3 1.22 0.48 -19.86
CA THR A 3 0.90 1.44 -18.81
C THR A 3 1.84 2.63 -18.89
N ASN A 4 1.30 3.83 -19.09
CA ASN A 4 2.06 5.05 -18.84
C ASN A 4 1.69 5.64 -17.46
N GLN A 5 2.46 6.62 -16.97
CA GLN A 5 2.23 7.21 -15.65
C GLN A 5 0.87 7.91 -15.54
N ASN A 6 0.40 8.58 -16.61
CA ASN A 6 -0.89 9.27 -16.60
C ASN A 6 -2.05 8.26 -16.53
N ASP A 7 -1.99 7.18 -17.31
CA ASP A 7 -3.00 6.12 -17.25
C ASP A 7 -3.05 5.52 -15.85
N ARG A 8 -1.89 5.33 -15.21
CA ARG A 8 -1.83 4.77 -13.86
C ARG A 8 -2.34 5.75 -12.79
N ILE A 9 -2.02 7.04 -12.91
CA ILE A 9 -2.58 8.09 -12.05
C ILE A 9 -4.11 8.12 -12.17
N GLN A 10 -4.64 8.09 -13.40
CA GLN A 10 -6.08 8.05 -13.65
C GLN A 10 -6.72 6.77 -13.09
N HIS A 11 -6.03 5.64 -13.17
CA HIS A 11 -6.49 4.39 -12.59
C HIS A 11 -6.59 4.47 -11.07
N ILE A 12 -5.55 4.96 -10.40
CA ILE A 12 -5.56 5.17 -8.94
C ILE A 12 -6.66 6.17 -8.55
N GLN A 13 -6.86 7.23 -9.33
CA GLN A 13 -7.96 8.18 -9.12
C GLN A 13 -9.33 7.49 -9.20
N LYS A 14 -9.57 6.67 -10.22
CA LYS A 14 -10.82 5.91 -10.36
C LYS A 14 -11.04 4.92 -9.22
N LEU A 15 -9.98 4.26 -8.75
CA LEU A 15 -10.05 3.37 -7.59
C LEU A 15 -10.42 4.14 -6.33
N PHE A 16 -9.81 5.31 -6.12
CA PHE A 16 -10.16 6.20 -5.02
C PHE A 16 -11.64 6.59 -5.07
N GLU A 17 -12.11 7.10 -6.20
CA GLU A 17 -13.50 7.57 -6.39
C GLU A 17 -14.56 6.46 -6.31
N SER A 18 -14.22 5.25 -6.74
CA SER A 18 -15.15 4.11 -6.78
C SER A 18 -15.29 3.37 -5.45
N HIS A 19 -14.51 3.73 -4.42
CA HIS A 19 -14.56 3.11 -3.09
C HIS A 19 -14.90 4.12 -1.98
N PRO A 20 -16.09 4.77 -2.03
CA PRO A 20 -16.55 5.72 -1.01
C PRO A 20 -16.73 5.08 0.36
N ASP A 21 -16.78 3.75 0.43
CA ASP A 21 -16.90 2.99 1.66
C ASP A 21 -15.55 2.71 2.34
N LEU A 22 -14.44 2.83 1.62
CA LEU A 22 -13.07 2.66 2.12
C LEU A 22 -12.37 4.00 2.40
N PHE A 23 -12.41 4.92 1.43
CA PHE A 23 -11.64 6.15 1.48
C PHE A 23 -12.39 7.31 2.13
N ASP A 24 -11.64 8.25 2.72
CA ASP A 24 -12.16 9.43 3.39
C ASP A 24 -11.98 10.68 2.51
N TYR A 25 -13.03 11.02 1.76
CA TYR A 25 -13.03 12.19 0.88
C TYR A 25 -13.03 13.54 1.60
N THR A 26 -13.23 13.56 2.92
CA THR A 26 -13.20 14.81 3.69
C THR A 26 -11.77 15.28 3.97
N LYS A 27 -10.78 14.37 3.91
CA LYS A 27 -9.36 14.63 4.18
C LYS A 27 -8.57 14.89 2.90
N THR A 28 -9.01 15.87 2.11
CA THR A 28 -8.40 16.21 0.82
C THR A 28 -6.94 16.65 0.93
N GLU A 29 -6.53 17.15 2.09
CA GLU A 29 -5.15 17.54 2.40
C GLU A 29 -4.18 16.35 2.51
N ILE A 30 -4.69 15.14 2.73
CA ILE A 30 -3.90 13.91 2.74
C ILE A 30 -3.76 13.34 1.34
N PHE A 31 -4.79 13.53 0.50
CA PHE A 31 -4.83 12.98 -0.83
C PHE A 31 -3.69 13.54 -1.69
N ALA A 32 -2.86 12.64 -2.19
CA ALA A 32 -1.85 12.96 -3.19
C ALA A 32 -1.81 11.83 -4.22
N ASN A 33 -1.72 12.16 -5.50
CA ASN A 33 -1.57 11.18 -6.58
C ASN A 33 -0.81 11.85 -7.72
N ARG A 34 0.44 11.46 -7.95
CA ARG A 34 1.32 12.16 -8.88
C ARG A 34 2.42 11.27 -9.45
N ALA A 35 2.90 11.67 -10.62
CA ALA A 35 4.15 11.17 -11.15
C ALA A 35 5.34 11.69 -10.32
N ARG A 36 6.39 10.87 -10.21
CA ARG A 36 7.67 11.25 -9.61
C ARG A 36 8.80 10.88 -10.57
N GLY A 37 9.34 11.89 -11.26
CA GLY A 37 10.25 11.65 -12.39
C GLY A 37 9.56 10.92 -13.54
N SER A 38 10.34 10.29 -14.41
CA SER A 38 9.85 9.67 -15.66
C SER A 38 9.35 8.23 -15.54
N LYS A 39 9.52 7.59 -14.37
CA LYS A 39 9.27 6.16 -14.18
C LYS A 39 8.49 5.79 -12.93
N LYS A 40 8.07 6.74 -12.09
CA LYS A 40 7.40 6.40 -10.82
C LYS A 40 6.05 7.09 -10.67
N VAL A 41 5.10 6.41 -10.06
CA VAL A 41 3.83 6.97 -9.60
C VAL A 41 3.78 6.79 -8.09
N THR A 42 3.38 7.85 -7.39
CA THR A 42 3.23 7.82 -5.93
C THR A 42 1.87 8.39 -5.56
N ALA A 43 1.16 7.71 -4.66
CA ALA A 43 -0.07 8.22 -4.10
C ALA A 43 -0.16 7.98 -2.59
N VAL A 44 -0.91 8.84 -1.92
CA VAL A 44 -1.32 8.70 -0.52
C VAL A 44 -2.82 8.90 -0.50
N LEU A 45 -3.56 7.85 -0.17
CA LEU A 45 -5.02 7.87 -0.16
C LEU A 45 -5.51 7.83 1.29
N PRO A 46 -6.29 8.82 1.76
CA PRO A 46 -6.84 8.80 3.11
C PRO A 46 -7.86 7.68 3.27
N LEU A 47 -7.65 6.81 4.24
CA LEU A 47 -8.63 5.78 4.62
C LEU A 47 -9.62 6.38 5.62
N LYS A 48 -10.83 5.82 5.68
CA LYS A 48 -11.73 6.08 6.79
C LYS A 48 -11.08 5.72 8.12
N ASN A 49 -11.51 6.40 9.17
CA ASN A 49 -10.96 6.19 10.49
C ASN A 49 -11.19 4.73 10.93
N HIS A 50 -10.12 4.07 11.38
CA HIS A 50 -10.18 2.73 11.93
C HIS A 50 -10.33 2.84 13.45
N ASP A 51 -11.17 2.02 14.08
CA ASP A 51 -11.47 2.14 15.52
C ASP A 51 -10.25 1.91 16.41
N VAL A 52 -9.41 0.93 16.06
CA VAL A 52 -8.16 0.65 16.77
C VAL A 52 -6.98 1.53 16.33
N HIS A 53 -6.71 1.62 15.03
CA HIS A 53 -5.51 2.27 14.49
C HIS A 53 -5.68 3.79 14.24
N GLY A 54 -6.90 4.31 14.31
CA GLY A 54 -7.20 5.73 14.09
C GLY A 54 -7.11 6.16 12.62
N GLU A 55 -6.53 7.34 12.39
CA GLU A 55 -6.40 7.93 11.05
C GLU A 55 -5.24 7.25 10.29
N THR A 56 -5.58 6.49 9.25
CA THR A 56 -4.61 5.73 8.46
C THR A 56 -4.70 6.08 6.97
N VAL A 57 -3.69 5.66 6.21
CA VAL A 57 -3.58 5.92 4.77
C VAL A 57 -3.15 4.66 4.02
N LEU A 58 -3.55 4.57 2.76
CA LEU A 58 -2.94 3.68 1.78
C LEU A 58 -1.85 4.44 1.04
N LEU A 59 -0.60 4.04 1.26
CA LEU A 59 0.58 4.55 0.58
C LEU A 59 0.89 3.68 -0.64
N ILE A 60 0.89 4.30 -1.82
CA ILE A 60 1.16 3.64 -3.10
C ILE A 60 2.47 4.17 -3.65
N ASN A 61 3.42 3.28 -3.93
CA ASN A 61 4.65 3.59 -4.65
C ASN A 61 4.83 2.57 -5.78
N GLU A 62 4.86 3.04 -7.01
CA GLU A 62 4.93 2.20 -8.20
C GLU A 62 6.06 2.65 -9.12
N LYS A 63 6.76 1.68 -9.71
CA LYS A 63 7.78 1.89 -10.73
C LYS A 63 7.30 1.27 -12.04
N ILE A 64 7.19 2.12 -13.06
CA ILE A 64 6.79 1.75 -14.41
C ILE A 64 8.02 1.83 -15.31
N GLU A 65 8.33 0.73 -16.00
CA GLU A 65 9.44 0.64 -16.95
C GLU A 65 8.96 -0.07 -18.21
N ASN A 66 9.36 0.42 -19.39
CA ASN A 66 8.93 -0.14 -20.68
C ASN A 66 7.40 -0.37 -20.80
N ALA A 67 6.63 0.52 -20.17
CA ALA A 67 5.18 0.45 -20.07
C ALA A 67 4.61 -0.76 -19.27
N HIS A 68 5.38 -1.30 -18.33
CA HIS A 68 4.98 -2.36 -17.41
C HIS A 68 5.21 -1.92 -15.96
N LEU A 69 4.37 -2.41 -15.04
CA LEU A 69 4.55 -2.20 -13.60
C LEU A 69 5.60 -3.19 -13.08
N GLU A 70 6.84 -2.72 -12.95
CA GLU A 70 8.00 -3.54 -12.58
C GLU A 70 8.07 -3.79 -11.08
N GLU A 71 7.92 -2.72 -10.30
CA GLU A 71 7.99 -2.78 -8.84
C GLU A 71 6.84 -1.99 -8.24
N TYR A 72 6.35 -2.44 -7.10
CA TYR A 72 5.41 -1.66 -6.29
C TYR A 72 5.58 -1.93 -4.81
N ARG A 73 5.06 -0.98 -4.02
CA ARG A 73 4.76 -1.10 -2.60
C ARG A 73 3.40 -0.48 -2.32
N TYR A 74 2.53 -1.25 -1.70
CA TYR A 74 1.23 -0.82 -1.22
C TYR A 74 1.22 -0.96 0.31
N GLY A 75 1.45 0.14 1.01
CA GLY A 75 1.58 0.19 2.46
C GLY A 75 0.32 0.70 3.15
N TRP A 76 -0.05 0.06 4.26
CA TRP A 76 -1.00 0.61 5.22
C TRP A 76 -0.22 1.27 6.37
N GLU A 77 -0.35 2.58 6.51
CA GLU A 77 0.40 3.37 7.49
C GLU A 77 -0.51 4.31 8.29
N LEU A 78 -0.08 4.69 9.50
CA LEU A 78 -0.68 5.80 10.25
C LEU A 78 -0.46 7.12 9.50
N SER A 79 -1.49 7.96 9.47
CA SER A 79 -1.44 9.28 8.84
C SER A 79 -0.35 10.16 9.46
N GLN A 80 0.39 10.83 8.59
CA GLN A 80 1.46 11.78 8.97
C GLN A 80 0.94 13.23 9.05
N ARG A 81 -0.38 13.44 8.92
CA ARG A 81 -0.97 14.79 8.82
C ARG A 81 -0.79 15.61 10.10
N LYS A 82 -1.04 15.00 11.25
CA LYS A 82 -0.97 15.67 12.56
C LYS A 82 0.45 15.73 13.11
N GLU A 83 1.17 14.61 13.01
CA GLU A 83 2.51 14.45 13.55
C GLU A 83 3.37 13.61 12.61
N LYS A 84 4.62 14.01 12.42
CA LYS A 84 5.60 13.23 11.66
C LYS A 84 6.17 12.14 12.56
N MET A 85 5.96 10.89 12.17
CA MET A 85 6.37 9.71 12.91
C MET A 85 7.47 8.94 12.17
N GLY A 86 8.35 8.30 12.95
CA GLY A 86 9.31 7.34 12.42
C GLY A 86 8.62 6.15 11.75
N VAL A 87 9.33 5.46 10.84
CA VAL A 87 8.79 4.27 10.13
C VAL A 87 8.32 3.21 11.12
N SER A 88 9.09 2.98 12.19
CA SER A 88 8.77 1.99 13.21
C SER A 88 7.50 2.28 14.00
N THR A 89 7.03 3.53 13.99
CA THR A 89 5.81 3.92 14.68
C THR A 89 4.60 3.91 13.77
N ARG A 90 4.76 4.33 12.50
CA ARG A 90 3.62 4.49 11.59
C ARG A 90 3.28 3.27 10.74
N PHE A 91 4.22 2.34 10.57
CA PHE A 91 4.07 1.21 9.66
C PHE A 91 3.17 0.13 10.26
N LEU A 92 2.10 -0.26 9.56
CA LEU A 92 1.26 -1.39 9.96
C LEU A 92 1.60 -2.65 9.14
N THR A 93 1.53 -2.54 7.82
CA THR A 93 1.79 -3.65 6.89
C THR A 93 2.05 -3.10 5.47
N ALA A 94 2.62 -3.92 4.58
CA ALA A 94 2.70 -3.61 3.15
C ALA A 94 2.73 -4.85 2.26
N PHE A 95 2.27 -4.69 1.03
CA PHE A 95 2.38 -5.68 -0.04
C PHE A 95 3.30 -5.15 -1.13
N ASP A 96 4.35 -5.88 -1.43
CA ASP A 96 5.43 -5.43 -2.27
C ASP A 96 5.68 -6.43 -3.41
N LYS A 97 5.98 -5.87 -4.59
CA LYS A 97 6.66 -6.56 -5.68
C LYS A 97 8.01 -5.88 -5.86
N GLN A 98 9.08 -6.52 -5.42
CA GLN A 98 10.43 -5.95 -5.54
C GLN A 98 11.47 -7.03 -5.79
N TYR A 99 12.26 -6.86 -6.85
CA TYR A 99 13.46 -7.67 -7.09
C TYR A 99 14.58 -7.25 -6.14
N LYS A 100 15.16 -8.22 -5.42
CA LYS A 100 16.08 -8.02 -4.27
C LYS A 100 17.36 -7.23 -4.60
N PRO A 101 17.88 -6.38 -3.70
CA PRO A 101 19.30 -6.32 -3.38
C PRO A 101 19.67 -7.43 -2.37
N ASP A 102 20.93 -7.87 -2.41
CA ASP A 102 21.50 -9.10 -1.82
C ASP A 102 21.11 -9.49 -0.36
N PRO A 103 21.25 -10.78 0.03
CA PRO A 103 20.80 -11.40 1.29
C PRO A 103 21.22 -10.66 2.59
N PRO A 104 20.59 -10.91 3.77
CA PRO A 104 19.80 -12.09 4.15
C PRO A 104 18.30 -11.80 4.14
N TYR A 105 17.64 -11.98 2.99
CA TYR A 105 16.18 -11.88 2.91
C TYR A 105 15.62 -13.22 2.44
N ASN A 106 14.82 -13.81 3.34
CA ASN A 106 14.11 -15.07 3.29
C ASN A 106 13.82 -15.54 1.85
N ASN A 107 14.12 -16.80 1.55
CA ASN A 107 13.66 -17.48 0.33
C ASN A 107 12.15 -17.65 0.47
N ILE A 108 11.37 -16.73 -0.10
CA ILE A 108 9.91 -16.77 -0.08
C ILE A 108 9.47 -17.32 -1.44
N GLU A 109 8.56 -18.29 -1.44
CA GLU A 109 8.15 -18.99 -2.67
C GLU A 109 7.51 -18.05 -3.70
N THR A 110 6.81 -17.01 -3.23
CA THR A 110 6.08 -16.06 -4.08
C THR A 110 6.94 -14.90 -4.59
N ASP A 111 8.26 -14.90 -4.35
CA ASP A 111 9.15 -13.83 -4.84
C ASP A 111 8.95 -13.60 -6.36
N PRO A 112 8.83 -12.34 -6.82
CA PRO A 112 9.15 -11.09 -6.12
C PRO A 112 8.02 -10.54 -5.23
N TYR A 113 6.86 -11.20 -5.16
CA TYR A 113 5.72 -10.79 -4.36
C TYR A 113 5.88 -11.22 -2.91
N HIS A 114 5.69 -10.29 -1.97
CA HIS A 114 5.77 -10.58 -0.55
C HIS A 114 4.93 -9.62 0.30
N HIS A 115 4.50 -10.12 1.45
CA HIS A 115 3.78 -9.37 2.47
C HIS A 115 4.69 -9.05 3.64
N HIS A 116 4.83 -7.76 3.96
CA HIS A 116 5.49 -7.27 5.15
C HIS A 116 4.52 -7.27 6.32
N TYR A 117 4.60 -8.32 7.16
CA TYR A 117 3.53 -8.63 8.08
C TYR A 117 3.68 -8.05 9.51
N GLU A 118 4.83 -7.48 9.86
CA GLU A 118 5.13 -7.06 11.24
C GLU A 118 4.94 -5.55 11.43
N ILE A 119 4.04 -5.17 12.35
CA ILE A 119 3.81 -3.77 12.72
C ILE A 119 5.11 -3.15 13.21
N GLY A 120 5.42 -1.95 12.70
CA GLY A 120 6.65 -1.22 13.02
C GLY A 120 7.93 -1.79 12.43
N ASN A 121 7.86 -2.90 11.67
CA ASN A 121 9.03 -3.54 11.10
C ASN A 121 8.81 -3.94 9.63
N LYS A 122 9.40 -3.15 8.73
CA LYS A 122 9.33 -3.38 7.27
C LYS A 122 10.29 -4.46 6.75
N VAL A 123 11.01 -5.17 7.63
CA VAL A 123 12.03 -6.15 7.22
C VAL A 123 11.45 -7.56 7.09
N PRO A 124 10.69 -8.09 8.06
CA PRO A 124 10.01 -9.38 7.94
C PRO A 124 9.11 -9.42 6.72
N ARG A 125 9.12 -10.57 6.06
CA ARG A 125 8.37 -10.86 4.84
C ARG A 125 7.81 -12.27 4.93
N THR A 126 6.65 -12.48 4.34
CA THR A 126 6.00 -13.79 4.20
C THR A 126 5.38 -13.91 2.80
N GLU A 127 4.97 -15.13 2.45
CA GLU A 127 4.31 -15.44 1.19
C GLU A 127 2.99 -14.69 1.07
N THR A 128 2.60 -14.39 -0.17
CA THR A 128 1.35 -13.71 -0.45
C THR A 128 0.82 -14.07 -1.84
N SER A 129 -0.50 -14.22 -1.96
CA SER A 129 -1.23 -14.27 -3.24
C SER A 129 -1.73 -12.89 -3.69
N VAL A 130 -1.51 -11.86 -2.87
CA VAL A 130 -1.84 -10.46 -3.17
C VAL A 130 -0.86 -9.90 -4.19
N GLU A 131 -1.34 -9.65 -5.41
CA GLU A 131 -0.50 -9.20 -6.52
C GLU A 131 -0.89 -7.82 -7.08
N THR A 132 -2.08 -7.32 -6.75
CA THR A 132 -2.62 -6.09 -7.34
C THR A 132 -3.02 -5.06 -6.29
N LEU A 133 -3.17 -3.80 -6.73
CA LEU A 133 -3.67 -2.72 -5.88
C LEU A 133 -5.13 -2.99 -5.46
N GLU A 134 -5.91 -3.61 -6.34
CA GLU A 134 -7.30 -4.00 -6.13
C GLU A 134 -7.44 -5.06 -5.02
N ASP A 135 -6.52 -6.03 -4.96
CA ASP A 135 -6.47 -7.02 -3.88
C ASP A 135 -6.21 -6.33 -2.53
N VAL A 136 -5.25 -5.39 -2.50
CA VAL A 136 -4.96 -4.60 -1.29
C VAL A 136 -6.15 -3.74 -0.89
N ILE A 137 -6.85 -3.11 -1.84
CA ILE A 137 -8.08 -2.34 -1.57
C ILE A 137 -9.15 -3.23 -0.94
N THR A 138 -9.31 -4.46 -1.45
CA THR A 138 -10.27 -5.43 -0.91
C THR A 138 -9.93 -5.79 0.53
N ILE A 139 -8.66 -6.10 0.80
CA ILE A 139 -8.17 -6.41 2.15
C ILE A 139 -8.40 -5.24 3.11
N LEU A 140 -7.98 -4.02 2.74
CA LEU A 140 -8.15 -2.85 3.60
C LEU A 140 -9.61 -2.52 3.85
N LYS A 141 -10.47 -2.69 2.85
CA LYS A 141 -11.92 -2.53 2.99
C LYS A 141 -12.50 -3.47 4.03
N ASP A 142 -12.04 -4.71 4.11
CA ASP A 142 -12.50 -5.65 5.14
C ASP A 142 -12.04 -5.22 6.54
N TYR A 143 -10.79 -4.79 6.71
CA TYR A 143 -10.30 -4.29 8.00
C TYR A 143 -11.02 -3.01 8.44
N ILE A 144 -11.16 -2.03 7.54
CA ILE A 144 -11.85 -0.78 7.83
C ILE A 144 -13.32 -1.01 8.17
N LYS A 145 -14.02 -1.91 7.46
CA LYS A 145 -15.44 -2.20 7.72
C LYS A 145 -15.68 -3.03 8.98
N SER A 146 -14.83 -4.01 9.23
CA SER A 146 -14.98 -4.89 10.40
C SER A 146 -14.48 -4.25 11.69
N GLY A 147 -13.62 -3.22 11.60
CA GLY A 147 -12.94 -2.62 12.75
C GLY A 147 -11.92 -3.56 13.42
N ARG A 148 -11.69 -4.75 12.85
CA ARG A 148 -10.73 -5.72 13.36
C ARG A 148 -9.33 -5.12 13.29
N PRO A 149 -8.51 -5.19 14.34
CA PRO A 149 -7.13 -4.78 14.25
C PRO A 149 -6.32 -5.73 13.36
N TYR A 150 -5.50 -5.16 12.48
CA TYR A 150 -4.35 -5.87 11.91
C TYR A 150 -3.38 -6.33 13.01
N ASN A 151 -2.85 -7.54 12.88
CA ASN A 151 -1.85 -8.10 13.78
C ASN A 151 -0.81 -8.94 13.01
N ASN A 152 0.31 -9.26 13.67
CA ASN A 152 1.46 -9.90 13.03
C ASN A 152 1.23 -11.37 12.61
N ASN A 153 0.06 -11.97 12.91
CA ASN A 153 -0.30 -13.32 12.44
C ASN A 153 -1.18 -13.30 11.18
N ASP A 154 -1.59 -12.13 10.70
CA ASP A 154 -2.41 -12.02 9.50
C ASP A 154 -1.60 -12.43 8.27
N ARG A 155 -2.17 -13.32 7.45
CA ARG A 155 -1.56 -13.86 6.24
C ARG A 155 -2.54 -13.79 5.09
N PHE A 156 -2.01 -13.68 3.87
CA PHE A 156 -2.77 -13.46 2.64
C PHE A 156 -2.24 -14.38 1.54
N ILE A 157 -2.30 -15.69 1.79
CA ILE A 157 -1.88 -16.76 0.87
C ILE A 157 -3.09 -17.37 0.18
#